data_AF-A0A7S1ZSY7-F1
#
_entry.id   AF-A0A7S1ZSY7-F1
#
_cell.length_a   1.000
_cell.length_b   1.000
_cell.length_c   1.000
_cell.angle_alpha   90.00
_cell.angle_beta   90.00
_cell.angle_gamma   90.00
#
_symmetry.space_group_name_H-M   'P 1'
#
loop_
_entity.id
_entity.type
_entity.pdbx_description
1 polymer ?
#
loop_
_entity_poly.entity_id
_entity_poly.type
_entity_poly.pdbx_seq_one_letter_code
_entity_poly.pdbx_strand_id
1 'polypeptide(L)'
;YVSGCVPIDGNGTFITENIFSMAYNNAYQDGSSALVEGVDSFDLNRAKICNAMYTASVNRQQEDTTLLSTLTDLHHTQVENMDLFRRCIDSEAIDGMFQDACCGLSDYSSCSSGRDENKACPLNELISEPVPFKKPGSYLNSNWCNITMDDKIIEDATFSCEKLPSCDVTCKGPHKDKLRIAAKECGCTIEWFLHSIWLQVGISLLIYALVNASRVGFLEGLARVLWERLHPGIFTVLSTCNPNGELLKKGDKDEQRKEELERESKYNQFENSSELATVLEERLQITLDRFWRTGLFMVVCACCLNAPWIWVLVATSNSARPEWWG
;
A
#
# COMPACT_ATOMS: atom_id res chain seq x y z
N TYR A 1 8.94 19.32 -3.11
CA TYR A 1 8.91 19.10 -1.65
C TYR A 1 8.22 20.21 -0.85
N VAL A 2 8.12 21.46 -1.32
CA VAL A 2 7.42 22.54 -0.57
C VAL A 2 5.89 22.48 -0.71
N SER A 3 5.35 21.81 -1.73
CA SER A 3 3.90 21.68 -1.98
C SER A 3 3.16 20.68 -1.05
N GLY A 4 3.87 19.98 -0.17
CA GLY A 4 3.28 19.05 0.82
C GLY A 4 3.07 19.67 2.21
N CYS A 5 3.40 20.94 2.40
CA CYS A 5 3.12 21.67 3.64
C CYS A 5 1.66 22.15 3.58
N VAL A 6 0.78 21.38 4.22
CA VAL A 6 -0.63 21.76 4.40
C VAL A 6 -0.65 22.91 5.41
N PRO A 7 -1.31 24.04 5.12
CA PRO A 7 -1.39 25.16 6.06
C PRO A 7 -2.00 24.71 7.40
N ILE A 8 -1.45 25.25 8.49
CA ILE A 8 -1.80 24.97 9.90
C ILE A 8 -3.17 25.61 10.21
N ASP A 9 -4.23 25.09 9.60
CA ASP A 9 -5.61 25.59 9.81
C ASP A 9 -6.42 24.65 10.74
N GLY A 10 -5.76 23.77 11.50
CA GLY A 10 -6.41 22.79 12.37
C GLY A 10 -5.83 22.75 13.78
N ASN A 11 -6.70 22.53 14.78
CA ASN A 11 -6.33 22.25 16.18
C ASN A 11 -5.70 20.84 16.35
N GLY A 12 -4.82 20.41 15.44
CA GLY A 12 -4.10 19.14 15.52
C GLY A 12 -2.89 19.23 16.46
N THR A 13 -2.45 18.09 16.98
CA THR A 13 -1.14 18.01 17.64
C THR A 13 -0.04 17.97 16.57
N PHE A 14 1.17 18.45 16.89
CA PHE A 14 2.33 18.40 15.98
C PHE A 14 2.53 17.00 15.36
N ILE A 15 2.25 15.93 16.11
CA ILE A 15 2.36 14.55 15.63
C ILE A 15 1.33 14.27 14.53
N THR A 16 0.06 14.64 14.74
CA THR A 16 -1.02 14.41 13.76
C THR A 16 -0.80 15.13 12.43
N GLU A 17 -0.23 16.34 12.45
CA GLU A 17 0.04 17.11 11.24
C GLU A 17 1.17 16.49 10.40
N ASN A 18 2.24 16.03 11.05
CA ASN A 18 3.33 15.34 10.37
C ASN A 18 2.87 14.01 9.75
N ILE A 19 2.04 13.25 10.46
CA ILE A 19 1.46 12.00 9.95
C ILE A 19 0.57 12.26 8.73
N PHE A 20 -0.24 13.33 8.75
CA PHE A 20 -1.08 13.67 7.59
C PHE A 20 -0.23 14.01 6.35
N SER A 21 0.83 14.80 6.51
CA SER A 21 1.72 15.13 5.38
C SER A 21 2.38 13.86 4.81
N MET A 22 2.86 12.97 5.68
CA MET A 22 3.44 11.68 5.26
C MET A 22 2.42 10.80 4.53
N ALA A 23 1.22 10.64 5.09
CA ALA A 23 0.13 9.85 4.50
C ALA A 23 -0.32 10.42 3.15
N TYR A 24 -0.45 11.75 3.05
CA TYR A 24 -0.81 12.42 1.80
C TYR A 24 0.26 12.21 0.73
N ASN A 25 1.54 12.42 1.06
CA ASN A 25 2.64 12.25 0.10
C ASN A 25 2.76 10.81 -0.37
N ASN A 26 2.61 9.84 0.53
CA ASN A 26 2.62 8.42 0.18
C ASN A 26 1.42 8.06 -0.71
N ALA A 27 0.19 8.44 -0.34
CA ALA A 27 -0.99 8.18 -1.16
C ALA A 27 -0.92 8.87 -2.54
N TYR A 28 -0.35 10.08 -2.60
CA TYR A 28 -0.12 10.78 -3.85
C TYR A 28 0.92 10.08 -4.73
N GLN A 29 2.03 9.61 -4.13
CA GLN A 29 3.08 8.89 -4.84
C GLN A 29 2.55 7.57 -5.39
N ASP A 30 1.86 6.77 -4.58
CA ASP A 30 1.29 5.48 -4.99
C ASP A 30 0.21 5.70 -6.07
N GLY A 31 -0.68 6.67 -5.87
CA GLY A 31 -1.71 7.02 -6.86
C GLY A 31 -1.13 7.51 -8.18
N SER A 32 -0.04 8.29 -8.16
CA SER A 32 0.64 8.75 -9.37
C SER A 32 1.32 7.60 -10.10
N SER A 33 1.96 6.68 -9.37
CA SER A 33 2.60 5.49 -9.95
C SER A 33 1.56 4.59 -10.63
N ALA A 34 0.45 4.32 -9.95
CA ALA A 34 -0.64 3.50 -10.48
C ALA A 34 -1.31 4.15 -11.71
N LEU A 35 -1.40 5.49 -11.74
CA LEU A 35 -1.90 6.21 -12.91
C LEU A 35 -0.98 6.02 -14.12
N VAL A 36 0.33 6.19 -13.94
CA VAL A 36 1.32 5.99 -15.02
C VAL A 36 1.27 4.55 -15.55
N GLU A 37 1.28 3.57 -14.65
CA GLU A 37 1.17 2.15 -15.02
C GLU A 37 -0.15 1.85 -15.77
N GLY A 38 -1.26 2.45 -15.33
CA GLY A 38 -2.55 2.31 -15.99
C GLY A 38 -2.58 2.94 -17.40
N VAL A 39 -1.97 4.11 -17.57
CA VAL A 39 -1.84 4.77 -18.89
C VAL A 39 -0.96 3.95 -19.82
N ASP A 40 0.19 3.47 -19.35
CA ASP A 40 1.09 2.62 -20.14
C ASP A 40 0.39 1.31 -20.56
N SER A 41 -0.32 0.66 -19.64
CA SER A 41 -1.09 -0.55 -19.93
C SER A 41 -2.21 -0.29 -20.95
N PHE A 42 -2.90 0.85 -20.83
CA PHE A 42 -3.91 1.26 -21.80
C PHE A 42 -3.31 1.50 -23.18
N ASP A 43 -2.18 2.22 -23.28
CA ASP A 43 -1.53 2.52 -24.56
C ASP A 43 -0.97 1.25 -25.22
N LEU A 44 -0.41 0.32 -24.44
CA LEU A 44 0.03 -0.98 -24.95
C LEU A 44 -1.14 -1.78 -25.52
N ASN A 45 -2.28 -1.81 -24.82
CA ASN A 45 -3.47 -2.50 -25.31
C ASN A 45 -4.06 -1.82 -26.55
N ARG A 46 -4.10 -0.48 -26.57
CA ARG A 46 -4.55 0.31 -27.72
C ARG A 46 -3.67 0.04 -28.94
N ALA A 47 -2.34 0.05 -28.77
CA ALA A 47 -1.39 -0.25 -29.84
C ALA A 47 -1.55 -1.69 -30.35
N LYS A 48 -1.72 -2.66 -29.46
CA LYS A 48 -1.93 -4.07 -29.81
C LYS A 48 -3.20 -4.27 -30.63
N ILE A 49 -4.33 -3.72 -30.18
CA ILE A 49 -5.61 -3.81 -30.89
C ILE A 49 -5.51 -3.10 -32.23
N CYS A 50 -4.89 -1.92 -32.26
CA CYS A 50 -4.79 -1.18 -33.51
C CYS A 50 -3.93 -1.91 -34.54
N ASN A 51 -2.78 -2.45 -34.14
CA ASN A 51 -1.91 -3.19 -35.06
C ASN A 51 -2.62 -4.42 -35.65
N ALA A 52 -3.42 -5.13 -34.84
CA ALA A 52 -4.22 -6.26 -35.31
C ALA A 52 -5.28 -5.83 -36.33
N MET A 53 -6.05 -4.77 -36.04
CA MET A 53 -7.08 -4.25 -36.95
C MET A 53 -6.48 -3.66 -38.23
N TYR A 54 -5.39 -2.90 -38.12
CA TYR A 54 -4.64 -2.35 -39.25
C TYR A 54 -4.18 -3.47 -40.18
N THR A 55 -3.48 -4.48 -39.64
CA THR A 55 -2.98 -5.61 -40.43
C THR A 55 -4.12 -6.36 -41.13
N ALA A 56 -5.23 -6.61 -40.43
CA ALA A 56 -6.41 -7.24 -41.02
C ALA A 56 -7.02 -6.39 -42.16
N SER A 57 -7.11 -5.08 -41.98
CA SER A 57 -7.65 -4.16 -43.00
C SER A 57 -6.75 -4.03 -44.22
N VAL A 58 -5.42 -3.99 -44.03
CA VAL A 58 -4.44 -3.94 -45.12
C VAL A 58 -4.48 -5.22 -45.94
N ASN A 59 -4.53 -6.39 -45.27
CA ASN A 59 -4.64 -7.67 -45.96
C ASN A 59 -5.91 -7.73 -46.81
N ARG A 60 -7.05 -7.25 -46.26
CA ARG A 60 -8.31 -7.20 -47.00
C ARG A 60 -8.25 -6.24 -48.18
N GLN A 61 -7.68 -5.04 -48.01
CA GLN A 61 -7.48 -4.09 -49.11
C GLN A 61 -6.61 -4.70 -50.22
N GLN A 62 -5.57 -5.45 -49.85
CA GLN A 62 -4.69 -6.13 -50.81
C GLN A 62 -5.42 -7.24 -51.55
N GLU A 63 -6.24 -8.03 -50.86
CA GLU A 63 -7.12 -9.04 -51.46
C GLU A 63 -8.11 -8.40 -52.46
N ASP A 64 -8.79 -7.33 -52.05
CA ASP A 64 -9.75 -6.60 -52.89
C ASP A 64 -9.07 -5.96 -54.11
N THR A 65 -7.86 -5.42 -53.94
CA THR A 65 -7.06 -4.85 -55.03
C THR A 65 -6.64 -5.93 -56.03
N THR A 66 -6.21 -7.09 -55.54
CA THR A 66 -5.81 -8.23 -56.38
C THR A 66 -7.01 -8.83 -57.12
N LEU A 67 -8.17 -8.88 -56.45
CA LEU A 67 -9.41 -9.31 -57.08
C LEU A 67 -9.82 -8.35 -58.18
N LEU A 68 -9.79 -7.03 -57.91
CA LEU A 68 -10.11 -6.02 -58.90
C LEU A 68 -9.16 -6.10 -60.10
N SER A 69 -7.85 -6.23 -59.89
CA SER A 69 -6.91 -6.36 -61.01
C SER A 69 -7.20 -7.59 -61.86
N THR A 70 -7.51 -8.73 -61.22
CA THR A 70 -7.88 -9.97 -61.91
C THR A 70 -9.16 -9.79 -62.74
N LEU A 71 -10.16 -9.09 -62.18
CA LEU A 71 -11.41 -8.79 -62.90
C LEU A 71 -11.19 -7.82 -64.05
N THR A 72 -10.30 -6.84 -63.90
CA THR A 72 -9.90 -5.91 -64.97
C THR A 72 -9.19 -6.65 -66.10
N ASP A 73 -8.22 -7.52 -65.79
CA ASP A 73 -7.51 -8.33 -66.79
C ASP A 73 -8.46 -9.28 -67.55
N LEU A 74 -9.39 -9.90 -66.82
CA LEU A 74 -10.45 -10.71 -67.41
C LEU A 74 -11.33 -9.87 -68.33
N HIS A 75 -11.74 -8.68 -67.89
CA HIS A 75 -12.53 -7.76 -68.71
C HIS A 75 -11.79 -7.36 -69.99
N HIS A 76 -10.50 -7.00 -69.92
CA HIS A 76 -9.69 -6.71 -71.11
C HIS A 76 -9.65 -7.89 -72.07
N THR A 77 -9.37 -9.10 -71.57
CA THR A 77 -9.34 -10.32 -72.39
C THR A 77 -10.69 -10.57 -73.06
N GLN A 78 -11.80 -10.37 -72.33
CA GLN A 78 -13.14 -10.53 -72.89
C GLN A 78 -13.46 -9.45 -73.93
N VAL A 79 -13.08 -8.20 -73.69
CA VAL A 79 -13.24 -7.10 -74.66
C VAL A 79 -12.46 -7.36 -75.94
N GLU A 80 -11.21 -7.83 -75.84
CA GLU A 80 -10.39 -8.21 -77.00
C GLU A 80 -11.01 -9.36 -77.80
N ASN A 81 -11.48 -10.41 -77.11
CA ASN A 81 -12.18 -11.53 -77.75
C ASN A 81 -13.48 -11.06 -78.43
N MET A 82 -14.24 -10.19 -77.78
CA MET A 82 -15.47 -9.62 -78.34
C MET A 82 -15.20 -8.74 -79.57
N ASP A 83 -14.08 -8.00 -79.57
CA ASP A 83 -13.64 -7.24 -80.73
C ASP A 83 -13.23 -8.15 -81.91
N LEU A 84 -12.56 -9.28 -81.63
CA LEU A 84 -12.29 -10.29 -82.65
C LEU A 84 -13.60 -10.87 -83.21
N PHE A 85 -14.58 -11.19 -82.34
CA PHE A 85 -15.91 -11.63 -82.78
C PHE A 85 -16.57 -10.59 -83.68
N ARG A 86 -16.50 -9.30 -83.32
CA ARG A 86 -17.03 -8.19 -84.13
C ARG A 86 -16.38 -8.09 -85.51
N ARG A 87 -15.09 -8.40 -85.62
CA ARG A 87 -14.35 -8.37 -86.89
C ARG A 87 -14.58 -9.59 -87.77
N CYS A 88 -14.75 -10.76 -87.16
CA CYS A 88 -14.88 -12.03 -87.89
C CYS A 88 -16.32 -12.39 -88.26
N ILE A 89 -17.30 -11.86 -87.53
CA ILE A 89 -18.71 -12.13 -87.75
C ILE A 89 -19.37 -10.90 -88.37
N ASP A 90 -19.97 -11.10 -89.54
CA ASP A 90 -20.91 -10.13 -90.10
C ASP A 90 -22.20 -10.15 -89.25
N SER A 91 -22.25 -9.26 -88.26
CA SER A 91 -23.36 -9.18 -87.32
C SER A 91 -24.67 -8.85 -88.02
N GLU A 92 -24.65 -8.09 -89.11
CA GLU A 92 -25.86 -7.75 -89.86
C GLU A 92 -26.42 -8.96 -90.60
N ALA A 93 -25.54 -9.76 -91.22
CA ALA A 93 -25.95 -11.01 -91.86
C ALA A 93 -26.54 -12.02 -90.86
N ILE A 94 -25.89 -12.23 -89.71
CA ILE A 94 -26.41 -13.16 -88.68
C ILE A 94 -27.68 -12.61 -88.04
N ASP A 95 -27.75 -11.31 -87.73
CA ASP A 95 -28.95 -10.69 -87.18
C ASP A 95 -30.13 -10.80 -88.14
N GLY A 96 -29.89 -10.72 -89.45
CA GLY A 96 -30.86 -11.02 -90.50
C GLY A 96 -31.34 -12.47 -90.46
N MET A 97 -30.42 -13.43 -90.33
CA MET A 97 -30.78 -14.85 -90.18
C MET A 97 -31.62 -15.12 -88.93
N PHE A 98 -31.27 -14.51 -87.79
CA PHE A 98 -32.07 -14.58 -86.57
C PHE A 98 -33.43 -13.91 -86.76
N GLN A 99 -33.47 -12.75 -87.43
CA GLN A 99 -34.71 -12.03 -87.71
C GLN A 99 -35.67 -12.85 -88.59
N ASP A 100 -35.15 -13.55 -89.60
CA ASP A 100 -35.95 -14.41 -90.47
C ASP A 100 -36.43 -15.68 -89.73
N ALA A 101 -35.56 -16.32 -88.96
CA ALA A 101 -35.87 -17.57 -88.27
C ALA A 101 -36.82 -17.39 -87.07
N CYS A 102 -36.70 -16.26 -86.37
CA CYS A 102 -37.40 -15.94 -85.12
C CYS A 102 -38.50 -14.87 -85.28
N CYS A 103 -38.85 -14.46 -86.50
CA CYS A 103 -39.91 -13.47 -86.72
C CYS A 103 -41.23 -13.90 -86.06
N GLY A 104 -41.97 -12.93 -85.51
CA GLY A 104 -43.23 -13.17 -84.79
C GLY A 104 -43.08 -13.66 -83.34
N LEU A 105 -41.86 -13.91 -82.84
CA LEU A 105 -41.60 -14.10 -81.42
C LEU A 105 -41.33 -12.75 -80.71
N SER A 106 -41.36 -12.74 -79.37
CA SER A 106 -41.05 -11.57 -78.55
C SER A 106 -39.67 -11.00 -78.89
N ASP A 107 -39.57 -9.67 -79.00
CA ASP A 107 -38.38 -8.90 -79.42
C ASP A 107 -37.97 -9.02 -80.90
N TYR A 108 -38.76 -9.70 -81.73
CA TYR A 108 -38.56 -9.81 -83.18
C TYR A 108 -39.72 -9.18 -83.95
N SER A 109 -39.45 -8.59 -85.12
CA SER A 109 -40.52 -8.04 -85.97
C SER A 109 -41.46 -9.13 -86.51
N SER A 110 -42.69 -8.75 -86.83
CA SER A 110 -43.68 -9.64 -87.48
C SER A 110 -43.17 -10.15 -88.83
N CYS A 111 -43.40 -11.44 -89.13
CA CYS A 111 -43.01 -12.04 -90.42
C CYS A 111 -43.80 -11.40 -91.58
N SER A 112 -43.13 -10.85 -92.58
CA SER A 112 -43.78 -10.26 -93.77
C SER A 112 -44.31 -11.32 -94.75
N SER A 113 -43.71 -12.52 -94.79
CA SER A 113 -44.00 -13.56 -95.79
C SER A 113 -44.31 -14.94 -95.19
N GLY A 114 -44.72 -15.00 -93.92
CA GLY A 114 -44.82 -16.26 -93.16
C GLY A 114 -43.46 -16.75 -92.66
N ARG A 115 -43.44 -17.66 -91.68
CA ARG A 115 -42.22 -18.21 -91.10
C ARG A 115 -41.68 -19.31 -92.02
N ASP A 116 -40.40 -19.26 -92.36
CA ASP A 116 -39.73 -20.32 -93.12
C ASP A 116 -39.57 -21.56 -92.23
N GLU A 117 -40.36 -22.61 -92.49
CA GLU A 117 -40.34 -23.85 -91.72
C GLU A 117 -38.98 -24.58 -91.77
N ASN A 118 -38.11 -24.24 -92.72
CA ASN A 118 -36.78 -24.84 -92.85
C ASN A 118 -35.72 -24.18 -91.96
N LYS A 119 -36.02 -23.07 -91.27
CA LYS A 119 -35.08 -22.37 -90.37
C LYS A 119 -35.54 -22.50 -88.92
N ALA A 120 -34.77 -23.21 -88.10
CA ALA A 120 -35.02 -23.30 -86.66
C ALA A 120 -34.57 -22.00 -85.97
N CYS A 121 -35.47 -21.39 -85.18
CA CYS A 121 -35.10 -20.27 -84.30
C CYS A 121 -34.32 -20.83 -83.10
N PRO A 122 -33.11 -20.32 -82.80
CA PRO A 122 -32.38 -20.73 -81.60
C PRO A 122 -33.09 -20.21 -80.35
N LEU A 123 -33.67 -21.13 -79.58
CA LEU A 123 -34.37 -20.85 -78.33
C LEU A 123 -33.45 -21.15 -77.14
N ASN A 124 -33.57 -20.35 -76.09
CA ASN A 124 -32.93 -20.59 -74.81
C ASN A 124 -33.79 -21.55 -73.98
N GLU A 125 -33.44 -22.83 -74.02
CA GLU A 125 -34.13 -23.90 -73.29
C GLU A 125 -33.83 -23.90 -71.78
N LEU A 126 -32.90 -23.06 -71.31
CA LEU A 126 -32.56 -22.96 -69.88
C LEU A 126 -33.61 -22.24 -69.04
N ILE A 127 -34.60 -21.60 -69.69
CA ILE A 127 -35.68 -20.86 -69.03
C ILE A 127 -36.98 -21.67 -69.21
N SER A 128 -37.83 -21.67 -68.19
CA SER A 128 -39.08 -22.47 -68.15
C SER A 128 -40.03 -22.23 -69.32
N GLU A 129 -39.94 -21.05 -69.94
CA GLU A 129 -40.59 -20.73 -71.21
C GLU A 129 -39.47 -20.42 -72.22
N PRO A 130 -39.27 -21.26 -73.26
CA PRO A 130 -38.19 -21.06 -74.22
C PRO A 130 -38.35 -19.73 -74.95
N VAL A 131 -37.47 -18.79 -74.66
CA VAL A 131 -37.39 -17.49 -75.32
C VAL A 131 -36.28 -17.50 -76.36
N PRO A 132 -36.45 -16.84 -77.52
CA PRO A 132 -35.37 -16.73 -78.50
C PRO A 132 -34.17 -15.99 -77.90
N PHE A 133 -32.95 -16.44 -78.25
CA PHE A 133 -31.75 -15.64 -77.95
C PHE A 133 -31.85 -14.29 -78.64
N LYS A 134 -31.37 -13.20 -78.03
CA LYS A 134 -31.34 -11.90 -78.72
C LYS A 134 -30.39 -11.95 -79.92
N LYS A 135 -30.62 -11.05 -80.87
CA LYS A 135 -29.74 -10.83 -82.02
C LYS A 135 -28.28 -10.63 -81.59
N PRO A 136 -27.31 -11.40 -82.11
CA PRO A 136 -25.89 -11.25 -81.78
C PRO A 136 -25.37 -9.80 -81.85
N GLY A 137 -25.80 -9.02 -82.84
CA GLY A 137 -25.44 -7.61 -82.97
C GLY A 137 -25.89 -6.74 -81.79
N SER A 138 -26.97 -7.10 -81.09
CA SER A 138 -27.40 -6.38 -79.88
C SER A 138 -26.45 -6.56 -78.69
N TYR A 139 -25.81 -7.73 -78.57
CA TYR A 139 -24.79 -7.99 -77.56
C TYR A 139 -23.47 -7.30 -77.93
N LEU A 140 -23.07 -7.39 -79.20
CA LEU A 140 -21.85 -6.79 -79.75
C LEU A 140 -21.87 -5.26 -79.71
N ASN A 141 -23.04 -4.64 -79.88
CA ASN A 141 -23.21 -3.18 -79.83
C ASN A 141 -23.55 -2.64 -78.43
N SER A 142 -23.53 -3.49 -77.40
CA SER A 142 -23.84 -3.04 -76.06
C SER A 142 -22.68 -2.22 -75.47
N ASN A 143 -23.00 -1.10 -74.80
CA ASN A 143 -21.99 -0.21 -74.20
C ASN A 143 -21.26 -0.83 -72.99
N TRP A 144 -21.64 -2.03 -72.56
CA TRP A 144 -21.04 -2.70 -71.40
C TRP A 144 -19.56 -3.03 -71.62
N CYS A 145 -19.16 -3.34 -72.85
CA CYS A 145 -17.76 -3.60 -73.21
C CYS A 145 -16.93 -2.31 -73.38
N ASN A 146 -17.57 -1.14 -73.50
CA ASN A 146 -16.89 0.15 -73.68
C ASN A 146 -16.60 0.87 -72.33
N ILE A 147 -17.02 0.29 -71.20
CA ILE A 147 -16.69 0.84 -69.89
C ILE A 147 -15.23 0.47 -69.60
N THR A 148 -14.37 1.48 -69.49
CA THR A 148 -12.99 1.33 -69.03
C THR A 148 -13.01 1.09 -67.52
N MET A 149 -12.32 0.02 -67.10
CA MET A 149 -12.15 -0.27 -65.66
C MET A 149 -10.98 0.53 -65.05
N ASP A 150 -10.20 1.23 -65.88
CA ASP A 150 -8.98 1.97 -65.48
C ASP A 150 -9.25 3.09 -64.46
N ASP A 151 -10.46 3.64 -64.44
CA ASP A 151 -10.83 4.76 -63.54
C ASP A 151 -11.34 4.29 -62.17
N LYS A 152 -11.51 2.98 -61.96
CA LYS A 152 -12.04 2.44 -60.70
C LYS A 152 -10.91 2.21 -59.69
N ILE A 153 -10.57 3.26 -58.96
CA ILE A 153 -9.65 3.17 -57.81
C ILE A 153 -10.45 2.69 -56.59
N ILE A 154 -9.97 1.66 -55.91
CA ILE A 154 -10.53 1.25 -54.60
C ILE A 154 -10.14 2.32 -53.59
N GLU A 155 -11.13 2.93 -52.93
CA GLU A 155 -10.87 3.84 -51.82
C GLU A 155 -10.09 3.12 -50.71
N ASP A 156 -9.21 3.85 -50.04
CA ASP A 156 -8.42 3.29 -48.94
C ASP A 156 -9.33 2.96 -47.75
N ALA A 157 -9.62 1.66 -47.58
CA ALA A 157 -10.40 1.15 -46.46
C ALA A 157 -9.51 0.72 -45.28
N THR A 158 -8.23 1.11 -45.25
CA THR A 158 -7.34 0.76 -44.14
C THR A 158 -7.76 1.44 -42.84
N PHE A 159 -7.66 0.67 -41.76
CA PHE A 159 -8.08 1.13 -40.44
C PHE A 159 -7.06 2.14 -39.89
N SER A 160 -7.49 3.40 -39.65
CA SER A 160 -6.62 4.44 -39.11
C SER A 160 -6.56 4.42 -37.58
N CYS A 161 -5.38 4.12 -37.02
CA CYS A 161 -5.12 4.14 -35.57
C CYS A 161 -5.31 5.51 -34.92
N GLU A 162 -5.14 6.58 -35.68
CA GLU A 162 -5.23 7.96 -35.19
C GLU A 162 -6.67 8.36 -34.86
N LYS A 163 -7.65 7.67 -35.45
CA LYS A 163 -9.08 7.90 -35.17
C LYS A 163 -9.55 7.23 -33.87
N LEU A 164 -8.71 6.43 -33.21
CA LEU A 164 -9.05 5.84 -31.91
C LEU A 164 -9.04 6.94 -30.85
N PRO A 165 -10.12 7.08 -30.06
CA PRO A 165 -10.19 8.11 -29.02
C PRO A 165 -9.05 7.94 -28.02
N SER A 166 -8.42 9.04 -27.64
CA SER A 166 -7.55 9.08 -26.47
C SER A 166 -8.40 9.18 -25.21
N CYS A 167 -8.03 8.43 -24.17
CA CYS A 167 -8.61 8.60 -22.85
C CYS A 167 -7.90 9.79 -22.18
N ASP A 168 -8.57 10.93 -22.08
CA ASP A 168 -8.11 12.02 -21.22
C ASP A 168 -8.49 11.71 -19.77
N VAL A 169 -7.56 11.11 -19.03
CA VAL A 169 -7.80 10.69 -17.64
C VAL A 169 -7.43 11.84 -16.71
N THR A 170 -8.36 12.76 -16.46
CA THR A 170 -8.14 13.83 -15.47
C THR A 170 -8.34 13.30 -14.05
N CYS A 171 -7.26 12.91 -13.38
CA CYS A 171 -7.32 12.49 -11.98
C CYS A 171 -7.45 13.71 -11.06
N LYS A 172 -8.52 13.80 -10.27
CA LYS A 172 -8.77 14.91 -9.32
C LYS A 172 -7.90 14.89 -8.06
N GLY A 173 -6.81 14.12 -8.06
CA GLY A 173 -5.98 13.88 -6.88
C GLY A 173 -6.73 13.14 -5.77
N PRO A 174 -6.07 12.86 -4.64
CA PRO A 174 -6.69 12.14 -3.53
C PRO A 174 -7.67 13.03 -2.75
N HIS A 175 -8.75 12.45 -2.25
CA HIS A 175 -9.76 13.15 -1.45
C HIS A 175 -9.17 13.61 -0.10
N LYS A 176 -8.84 14.90 -0.01
CA LYS A 176 -8.21 15.51 1.17
C LYS A 176 -8.98 15.26 2.47
N ASP A 177 -10.32 15.30 2.43
CA ASP A 177 -11.15 15.13 3.62
C ASP A 177 -11.06 13.72 4.20
N LYS A 178 -11.08 12.69 3.34
CA LYS A 178 -10.95 11.29 3.78
C LYS A 178 -9.57 11.01 4.36
N LEU A 179 -8.52 11.51 3.70
CA LEU A 179 -7.15 11.41 4.20
C LEU A 179 -6.99 12.13 5.53
N ARG A 180 -7.64 13.28 5.72
CA ARG A 180 -7.55 14.05 6.96
C ARG A 180 -8.23 13.33 8.12
N ILE A 181 -9.39 12.72 7.88
CA ILE A 181 -10.10 11.91 8.89
C ILE A 181 -9.23 10.69 9.26
N ALA A 182 -8.76 9.94 8.27
CA ALA A 182 -7.94 8.76 8.51
C ALA A 182 -6.62 9.10 9.24
N ALA A 183 -5.92 10.15 8.82
CA ALA A 183 -4.69 10.58 9.49
C ALA A 183 -4.93 11.03 10.94
N LYS A 184 -6.08 11.66 11.22
CA LYS A 184 -6.48 12.02 12.58
C LYS A 184 -6.70 10.76 13.44
N GLU A 185 -7.45 9.78 12.94
CA GLU A 185 -7.70 8.53 13.65
C GLU A 185 -6.40 7.73 13.91
N CYS A 186 -5.55 7.62 12.90
CA CYS A 186 -4.23 6.99 13.02
C CYS A 186 -3.34 7.74 14.02
N GLY A 187 -3.32 9.08 13.95
CA GLY A 187 -2.53 9.92 14.85
C GLY A 187 -2.98 9.78 16.31
N CYS A 188 -4.29 9.79 16.57
CA CYS A 188 -4.84 9.53 17.91
C CYS A 188 -4.47 8.13 18.44
N THR A 189 -4.47 7.13 17.57
CA THR A 189 -4.10 5.75 17.93
C THR A 189 -2.62 5.64 18.28
N ILE A 190 -1.75 6.28 17.49
CA ILE A 190 -0.30 6.32 17.74
C ILE A 190 0.01 7.08 19.02
N GLU A 191 -0.64 8.23 19.25
CA GLU A 191 -0.48 9.02 20.46
C GLU A 191 -0.89 8.20 21.70
N TRP A 192 -2.04 7.54 21.64
CA TRP A 192 -2.49 6.65 22.71
C TRP A 192 -1.49 5.53 22.99
N PHE A 193 -0.98 4.88 21.94
CA PHE A 193 -0.01 3.80 22.07
C PHE A 193 1.31 4.29 22.68
N LEU A 194 1.82 5.45 22.24
CA LEU A 194 3.00 6.08 22.82
C LEU A 194 2.77 6.37 24.30
N HIS A 195 1.68 7.06 24.67
CA HIS A 195 1.38 7.33 26.08
C HIS A 195 1.27 6.05 26.90
N SER A 196 0.66 4.99 26.38
CA SER A 196 0.58 3.70 27.05
C SER A 196 1.96 3.10 27.30
N ILE A 197 2.85 3.09 26.30
CA ILE A 197 4.22 2.58 26.45
C ILE A 197 5.01 3.41 27.45
N TRP A 198 4.99 4.73 27.33
CA TRP A 198 5.72 5.63 28.22
C TRP A 198 5.26 5.46 29.67
N LEU A 199 3.95 5.36 29.89
CA LEU A 199 3.38 5.12 31.21
C LEU A 199 3.76 3.73 31.74
N GLN A 200 3.70 2.69 30.91
CA GLN A 200 4.11 1.34 31.29
C GLN A 200 5.59 1.27 31.68
N VAL A 201 6.48 1.86 30.88
CA VAL A 201 7.92 1.92 31.16
C VAL A 201 8.18 2.74 32.43
N GLY A 202 7.54 3.89 32.57
CA GLY A 202 7.66 4.75 33.74
C GLY A 202 7.23 4.05 35.03
N ILE A 203 6.07 3.39 35.02
CA ILE A 203 5.58 2.61 36.16
C ILE A 203 6.52 1.43 36.45
N SER A 204 7.00 0.72 35.44
CA SER A 204 7.91 -0.42 35.62
C SER A 204 9.24 0.02 36.27
N LEU A 205 9.81 1.14 35.83
CA LEU A 205 11.02 1.72 36.43
C LEU A 205 10.77 2.19 37.86
N LEU A 206 9.63 2.82 38.13
CA LEU A 206 9.24 3.25 39.48
C LEU A 206 9.11 2.06 40.43
N ILE A 207 8.41 1.00 40.01
CA ILE A 207 8.27 -0.24 40.79
C ILE A 207 9.65 -0.86 41.05
N TYR A 208 10.48 -0.96 40.01
CA TYR A 208 11.83 -1.50 40.15
C TYR A 208 12.66 -0.71 41.19
N ALA A 209 12.61 0.62 41.14
CA ALA A 209 13.32 1.47 42.10
C ALA A 209 12.80 1.27 43.53
N LEU A 210 11.48 1.25 43.72
CA LEU A 210 10.85 1.05 45.02
C LEU A 210 11.14 -0.33 45.61
N VAL A 211 11.05 -1.39 44.81
CA VAL A 211 11.35 -2.76 45.24
C VAL A 211 12.82 -2.87 45.65
N ASN A 212 13.76 -2.34 44.86
CA ASN A 212 15.18 -2.41 45.21
C ASN A 212 15.50 -1.57 46.45
N ALA A 213 14.98 -0.35 46.57
CA ALA A 213 15.16 0.48 47.76
C ALA A 213 14.61 -0.21 49.01
N SER A 214 13.43 -0.83 48.91
CA SER A 214 12.83 -1.58 50.01
C SER A 214 13.64 -2.82 50.40
N ARG A 215 14.24 -3.53 49.42
CA ARG A 215 15.10 -4.69 49.67
C ARG A 215 16.34 -4.30 50.45
N VAL A 216 17.02 -3.22 50.04
CA VAL A 216 18.20 -2.72 50.76
C VAL A 216 17.82 -2.30 52.17
N GLY A 217 16.76 -1.49 52.32
CA GLY A 217 16.29 -1.04 53.63
C GLY A 217 15.84 -2.18 54.54
N PHE A 218 15.20 -3.22 53.99
CA PHE A 218 14.80 -4.41 54.73
C PHE A 218 16.00 -5.22 55.23
N LEU A 219 16.97 -5.50 54.36
CA LEU A 219 18.16 -6.27 54.75
C LEU A 219 19.00 -5.52 55.77
N GLU A 220 19.19 -4.22 55.59
CA GLU A 220 19.88 -3.38 56.56
C GLU A 220 19.12 -3.35 57.88
N GLY A 221 17.81 -3.10 57.85
CA GLY A 221 16.97 -3.11 59.04
C GLY A 221 16.99 -4.44 59.78
N LEU A 222 16.94 -5.56 59.04
CA LEU A 222 16.98 -6.91 59.61
C LEU A 222 18.34 -7.20 60.26
N ALA A 223 19.44 -6.80 59.63
CA ALA A 223 20.77 -6.92 60.22
C ALA A 223 20.88 -6.11 61.53
N ARG A 224 20.25 -4.93 61.58
CA ARG A 224 20.18 -4.11 62.80
C ARG A 224 19.30 -4.70 63.88
N VAL A 225 18.22 -5.41 63.54
CA VAL A 225 17.34 -6.08 64.52
C VAL A 225 17.97 -7.37 65.05
N LEU A 226 18.62 -8.13 64.17
CA LEU A 226 19.26 -9.42 64.49
C LEU A 226 20.72 -9.28 64.96
N TRP A 227 21.16 -8.07 65.32
CA TRP A 227 22.55 -7.76 65.64
C TRP A 227 23.15 -8.71 66.69
N GLU A 228 22.37 -9.08 67.71
CA GLU A 228 22.78 -10.01 68.78
C GLU A 228 23.15 -11.40 68.26
N ARG A 229 22.51 -11.84 67.17
CA ARG A 229 22.79 -13.14 66.54
C ARG A 229 23.90 -13.07 65.50
N LEU A 230 24.07 -11.90 64.87
CA LEU A 230 25.07 -11.69 63.82
C LEU A 230 26.47 -11.43 64.38
N HIS A 231 26.58 -10.80 65.56
CA HIS A 231 27.86 -10.54 66.21
C HIS A 231 27.93 -11.23 67.58
N PRO A 232 28.79 -12.27 67.74
CA PRO A 232 28.91 -12.99 69.00
C PRO A 232 29.66 -12.14 70.05
N GLY A 233 28.91 -11.30 70.76
CA GLY A 233 29.24 -10.78 72.09
C GLY A 233 30.48 -9.90 72.28
N ILE A 234 31.30 -9.68 71.25
CA ILE A 234 32.52 -8.86 71.34
C ILE A 234 32.27 -7.54 70.62
N PHE A 235 32.09 -6.48 71.41
CA PHE A 235 32.00 -5.11 70.91
C PHE A 235 33.34 -4.41 71.06
N THR A 236 33.96 -4.08 69.92
CA THR A 236 35.11 -3.19 69.91
C THR A 236 34.60 -1.75 69.87
N VAL A 237 34.63 -1.07 71.02
CA VAL A 237 34.27 0.35 71.09
C VAL A 237 35.51 1.16 70.68
N LEU A 238 35.46 1.78 69.50
CA LEU A 238 36.45 2.77 69.10
C LEU A 238 35.97 4.13 69.59
N SER A 239 36.70 4.73 70.54
CA SER A 239 36.40 6.07 71.04
C SER A 239 37.66 6.91 71.08
N THR A 240 37.50 8.23 70.94
CA THR A 240 38.59 9.20 71.05
C THR A 240 38.84 9.53 72.53
N CYS A 241 40.06 9.28 72.99
CA CYS A 241 40.50 9.64 74.34
C CYS A 241 41.36 10.91 74.32
N ASN A 242 41.38 11.63 75.44
CA ASN A 242 42.36 12.70 75.67
C ASN A 242 43.78 12.11 75.92
N PRO A 243 44.85 12.93 75.96
CA PRO A 243 46.21 12.45 76.26
C PRO A 243 46.35 11.72 77.60
N ASN A 244 45.40 11.93 78.52
CA ASN A 244 45.35 11.31 79.84
C ASN A 244 44.57 9.97 79.84
N GLY A 245 44.05 9.53 78.69
CA GLY A 245 43.33 8.26 78.54
C GLY A 245 41.83 8.32 78.88
N GLU A 246 41.26 9.50 79.14
CA GLU A 246 39.85 9.67 79.45
C GLU A 246 39.00 9.86 78.19
N LEU A 247 37.79 9.29 78.21
CA LEU A 247 36.83 9.38 77.11
C LEU A 247 36.26 10.80 77.00
N LEU A 248 36.41 11.43 75.84
CA LEU A 248 35.83 12.76 75.57
C LEU A 248 34.29 12.68 75.59
N LYS A 249 33.64 13.38 76.53
CA LYS A 249 32.18 13.46 76.57
C LYS A 249 31.70 14.39 75.45
N LYS A 250 30.78 13.89 74.62
CA LYS A 250 30.11 14.65 73.55
C LYS A 250 29.24 15.76 74.19
N GLY A 251 29.87 16.91 74.41
CA GLY A 251 29.33 18.08 75.13
C GLY A 251 30.43 19.07 75.54
N ASP A 252 31.67 18.61 75.73
CA ASP A 252 32.76 19.42 76.29
C ASP A 252 33.43 20.41 75.33
N LYS A 253 33.00 20.50 74.06
CA LYS A 253 33.64 21.41 73.10
C LYS A 253 33.42 22.89 73.42
N ASP A 254 32.40 23.24 74.20
CA ASP A 254 32.16 24.63 74.64
C ASP A 254 32.58 24.90 76.09
N GLU A 255 32.94 23.87 76.87
CA GLU A 255 33.31 24.00 78.30
C GLU A 255 34.80 23.71 78.57
N GLN A 256 35.52 23.12 77.60
CA GLN A 256 36.98 22.90 77.66
C GLN A 256 37.83 24.16 77.58
N ARG A 257 37.25 25.35 77.36
CA ARG A 257 38.00 26.62 77.44
C ARG A 257 37.96 27.27 78.83
N LYS A 258 37.23 26.72 79.81
CA LYS A 258 37.08 27.34 81.13
C LYS A 258 37.59 26.52 82.32
N GLU A 259 37.83 25.22 82.18
CA GLU A 259 38.29 24.37 83.30
C GLU A 259 39.77 23.93 83.21
N GLU A 260 40.55 24.43 82.25
CA GLU A 260 41.99 24.14 82.09
C GLU A 260 42.88 24.71 83.22
N LEU A 261 42.28 25.36 84.25
CA LEU A 261 42.99 26.03 85.34
C LEU A 261 42.66 25.55 86.77
N GLU A 262 41.74 24.60 86.99
CA GLU A 262 41.29 24.30 88.37
C GLU A 262 41.36 22.84 88.85
N ARG A 263 41.87 21.87 88.07
CA ARG A 263 42.02 20.49 88.60
C ARG A 263 43.30 19.78 88.20
N GLU A 264 44.43 20.35 88.59
CA GLU A 264 45.66 19.57 88.91
C GLU A 264 45.55 18.82 90.26
N SER A 265 44.42 18.87 91.00
CA SER A 265 44.33 18.37 92.39
C SER A 265 43.52 17.10 92.64
N LYS A 266 43.20 16.28 91.62
CA LYS A 266 42.61 14.94 91.83
C LYS A 266 43.34 13.87 91.01
N TYR A 267 44.63 13.76 91.26
CA TYR A 267 45.53 12.75 90.69
C TYR A 267 45.53 11.41 91.46
N ASN A 268 44.53 11.16 92.31
CA ASN A 268 44.38 9.89 93.03
C ASN A 268 42.92 9.43 92.96
N GLN A 269 42.51 8.86 91.82
CA GLN A 269 41.36 7.95 91.77
C GLN A 269 41.44 7.02 90.56
N PHE A 270 42.60 6.36 90.38
CA PHE A 270 42.76 5.23 89.46
C PHE A 270 42.28 3.93 90.11
N GLU A 271 41.09 3.98 90.72
CA GLU A 271 40.34 2.86 91.30
C GLU A 271 38.86 2.96 90.87
N ASN A 272 38.62 3.46 89.66
CA ASN A 272 37.28 3.62 89.08
C ASN A 272 37.21 3.04 87.65
N SER A 273 37.97 1.98 87.38
CA SER A 273 37.74 1.14 86.18
C SER A 273 36.31 0.61 86.14
N SER A 274 35.69 0.40 87.31
CA SER A 274 34.28 0.06 87.46
C SER A 274 33.36 1.21 87.01
N GLU A 275 33.62 2.46 87.40
CA GLU A 275 32.78 3.60 87.01
C GLU A 275 32.84 3.84 85.48
N LEU A 276 34.02 3.75 84.88
CA LEU A 276 34.18 3.88 83.43
C LEU A 276 33.42 2.77 82.67
N ALA A 277 33.50 1.52 83.17
CA ALA A 277 32.78 0.39 82.59
C ALA A 277 31.26 0.60 82.65
N THR A 278 30.73 1.09 83.78
CA THR A 278 29.29 1.36 83.92
C THR A 278 28.80 2.45 82.96
N VAL A 279 29.57 3.53 82.77
CA VAL A 279 29.21 4.62 81.84
C VAL A 279 29.27 4.16 80.38
N LEU A 280 30.26 3.34 80.02
CA LEU A 280 30.36 2.75 78.69
C LEU A 280 29.20 1.78 78.43
N GLU A 281 28.83 0.97 79.41
CA GLU A 281 27.73 0.02 79.32
C GLU A 281 26.39 0.74 79.11
N GLU A 282 26.10 1.77 79.89
CA GLU A 282 24.87 2.57 79.75
C GLU A 282 24.79 3.22 78.36
N ARG A 283 25.88 3.85 77.88
CA ARG A 283 25.92 4.47 76.55
C ARG A 283 25.81 3.44 75.42
N LEU A 284 26.42 2.28 75.60
CA LEU A 284 26.31 1.17 74.67
C LEU A 284 24.87 0.69 74.60
N GLN A 285 24.20 0.48 75.73
CA GLN A 285 22.79 0.09 75.79
C GLN A 285 21.87 1.12 75.10
N ILE A 286 22.05 2.41 75.37
CA ILE A 286 21.27 3.48 74.71
C ILE A 286 21.49 3.48 73.19
N THR A 287 22.74 3.29 72.76
CA THR A 287 23.08 3.26 71.33
C THR A 287 22.52 2.02 70.65
N LEU A 288 22.59 0.86 71.31
CA LEU A 288 22.04 -0.40 70.83
C LEU A 288 20.51 -0.35 70.76
N ASP A 289 19.82 0.21 71.75
CA ASP A 289 18.37 0.38 71.71
C ASP A 289 17.96 1.32 70.56
N ARG A 290 18.67 2.44 70.37
CA ARG A 290 18.43 3.32 69.22
C ARG A 290 18.69 2.63 67.89
N PHE A 291 19.76 1.84 67.80
CA PHE A 291 20.11 1.07 66.62
C PHE A 291 19.03 0.04 66.28
N TRP A 292 18.55 -0.70 67.29
CA TRP A 292 17.47 -1.67 67.18
C TRP A 292 16.16 -1.01 66.76
N ARG A 293 15.73 0.08 67.41
CA ARG A 293 14.51 0.83 67.04
C ARG A 293 14.57 1.36 65.61
N THR A 294 15.73 1.85 65.17
CA THR A 294 15.92 2.30 63.79
C THR A 294 15.83 1.13 62.81
N GLY A 295 16.41 -0.02 63.16
CA GLY A 295 16.28 -1.26 62.39
C GLY A 295 14.83 -1.72 62.27
N LEU A 296 14.09 -1.75 63.37
CA LEU A 296 12.68 -2.13 63.41
C LEU A 296 11.83 -1.19 62.52
N PHE A 297 12.07 0.12 62.63
CA PHE A 297 11.40 1.11 61.79
C PHE A 297 11.67 0.87 60.29
N MET A 298 12.93 0.60 59.91
CA MET A 298 13.29 0.28 58.53
C MET A 298 12.57 -0.97 58.01
N VAL A 299 12.50 -2.03 58.83
CA VAL A 299 11.80 -3.28 58.48
C VAL A 299 10.30 -3.04 58.28
N VAL A 300 9.64 -2.32 59.20
CA VAL A 300 8.20 -2.01 59.09
C VAL A 300 7.92 -1.15 57.85
N CYS A 301 8.71 -0.10 57.62
CA CYS A 301 8.57 0.73 56.42
C CYS A 301 8.75 -0.07 55.13
N ALA A 302 9.74 -0.97 55.07
CA ALA A 302 9.94 -1.84 53.92
C ALA A 302 8.78 -2.82 53.72
N CYS A 303 8.20 -3.37 54.79
CA CYS A 303 7.02 -4.22 54.72
C CYS A 303 5.80 -3.45 54.23
N CYS A 304 5.56 -2.24 54.75
CA CYS A 304 4.46 -1.37 54.33
C CYS A 304 4.58 -0.93 52.86
N LEU A 305 5.80 -0.70 52.36
CA LEU A 305 6.03 -0.38 50.95
C LEU A 305 5.77 -1.58 50.02
N ASN A 306 6.08 -2.80 50.46
CA ASN A 306 5.91 -4.01 49.64
C ASN A 306 4.52 -4.66 49.75
N ALA A 307 3.84 -4.52 50.89
CA ALA A 307 2.55 -5.18 51.14
C ALA A 307 1.48 -4.85 50.07
N PRO A 308 1.32 -3.59 49.61
CA PRO A 308 0.39 -3.27 48.53
C PRO A 308 0.71 -4.02 47.23
N TRP A 309 2.00 -4.13 46.87
CA TRP A 309 2.42 -4.83 45.65
C TRP A 309 2.16 -6.34 45.74
N ILE A 310 2.45 -6.95 46.88
CA ILE A 310 2.14 -8.36 47.12
C ILE A 310 0.63 -8.58 47.02
N TRP A 311 -0.18 -7.70 47.63
CA TRP A 311 -1.63 -7.78 47.54
C TRP A 311 -2.14 -7.65 46.10
N VAL A 312 -1.64 -6.67 45.33
CA VAL A 312 -1.98 -6.50 43.92
C VAL A 312 -1.61 -7.74 43.10
N LEU A 313 -0.41 -8.31 43.30
CA LEU A 313 0.02 -9.53 42.61
C LEU A 313 -0.89 -10.72 42.94
N VAL A 314 -1.24 -10.90 44.21
CA VAL A 314 -2.17 -11.97 44.63
C VAL A 314 -3.57 -11.75 44.05
N ALA A 315 -4.10 -10.53 44.15
CA ALA A 315 -5.43 -10.18 43.64
C ALA A 315 -5.54 -10.37 42.12
N THR A 316 -4.56 -9.88 41.36
CA THR A 316 -4.51 -10.03 39.90
C THR A 316 -4.27 -11.47 39.48
N SER A 317 -3.43 -12.24 40.19
CA SER A 317 -3.24 -13.67 39.90
C SER A 317 -4.50 -14.51 40.12
N ASN A 318 -5.32 -14.16 41.12
CA ASN A 318 -6.59 -14.83 41.39
C ASN A 318 -7.67 -14.42 40.37
N SER A 319 -7.70 -13.14 39.99
CA SER A 319 -8.62 -12.63 38.95
C SER A 319 -8.30 -13.14 37.55
N ALA A 320 -7.04 -13.49 37.28
CA ALA A 320 -6.59 -13.98 35.97
C ALA A 320 -6.74 -15.51 35.83
N ARG A 321 -7.36 -16.21 36.79
CA ARG A 321 -7.84 -17.58 36.58
C ARG A 321 -9.17 -17.50 35.82
N PRO A 322 -9.22 -17.72 34.51
CA PRO A 322 -10.49 -17.78 33.81
C PRO A 322 -11.33 -18.91 34.40
N GLU A 323 -12.55 -18.61 34.84
CA GLU A 323 -13.56 -19.60 35.27
C GLU A 323 -13.96 -20.60 34.16
N TRP A 324 -13.36 -20.49 32.95
CA TRP A 324 -13.66 -21.28 31.77
C TRP A 324 -12.83 -22.57 31.62
N TRP A 325 -12.08 -22.95 32.66
CA TRP A 325 -11.33 -24.23 32.73
C TRP A 325 -11.96 -25.23 33.72
N GLY A 326 -13.28 -25.11 33.95
CA GLY A 326 -14.11 -26.08 34.67
C GLY A 326 -15.15 -26.70 33.76
#